data_AF-A0A953E1C3-F1
#
_entry.id   AF-A0A953E1C3-F1
#
_cell.length_a   1.000
_cell.length_b   1.000
_cell.length_c   1.000
_cell.angle_alpha   90.00
_cell.angle_beta   90.00
_cell.angle_gamma   90.00
#
_symmetry.space_group_name_H-M   'P 1'
#
loop_
_entity.id
_entity.type
_entity.pdbx_description
1 polymer ?
#
loop_
_entity_poly.entity_id
_entity_poly.type
_entity_poly.pdbx_seq_one_letter_code
_entity_poly.pdbx_strand_id
1 'polypeptide(L)'
;LVNSPGTIDAGYRGEIKVIVVNLDPREPLRLTRGDRIAQLVIQKVERAEFIEVATLPGSQRGTGGHGSTGGISDPRGASVTVEGV
;
A
#
# COMPACT_ATOMS: atom_id res chain seq x y z
N LEU A 1 9.13 1.56 -8.93
CA LEU A 1 8.57 0.99 -7.68
C LEU A 1 9.34 1.60 -6.51
N VAL A 2 8.69 2.34 -5.62
CA VAL A 2 9.28 2.80 -4.36
C VAL A 2 9.01 1.73 -3.30
N ASN A 3 9.86 1.56 -2.30
CA ASN A 3 9.57 0.66 -1.18
C ASN A 3 8.48 1.30 -0.29
N SER A 4 7.23 1.21 -0.70
CA SER A 4 6.12 1.76 0.08
C SER A 4 5.24 0.64 0.62
N PRO A 5 5.16 0.47 1.97
CA PRO A 5 5.92 1.20 3.00
C PRO A 5 7.39 0.73 3.14
N GLY A 6 8.25 1.61 3.63
CA GLY A 6 9.67 1.31 3.89
C GLY A 6 9.85 0.56 5.20
N THR A 7 9.59 -0.76 5.20
CA THR A 7 9.70 -1.62 6.39
C THR A 7 11.15 -1.72 6.87
N ILE A 8 11.36 -1.48 8.17
CA ILE A 8 12.64 -1.64 8.85
C ILE A 8 12.50 -2.75 9.89
N ASP A 9 13.30 -3.80 9.77
CA ASP A 9 13.28 -4.92 10.71
C ASP A 9 13.80 -4.52 12.09
N ALA A 10 13.22 -5.11 13.15
CA ALA A 10 13.63 -4.84 14.53
C ALA A 10 15.12 -5.17 14.82
N GLY A 11 15.71 -6.07 14.03
CA GLY A 11 17.13 -6.43 14.09
C GLY A 11 18.07 -5.49 13.34
N TYR A 12 17.56 -4.56 12.53
CA TYR A 12 18.39 -3.68 11.72
C TYR A 12 19.22 -2.72 12.59
N ARG A 13 20.51 -2.58 12.27
CA ARG A 13 21.45 -1.69 12.99
C ARG A 13 22.26 -0.79 12.05
N GLY A 14 22.01 -0.87 10.75
CA GLY A 14 22.66 0.01 9.77
C GLY A 14 22.09 1.42 9.78
N GLU A 15 22.67 2.27 8.96
CA GLU A 15 22.13 3.61 8.68
C GLU A 15 20.77 3.50 8.00
N ILE A 16 19.76 4.15 8.58
CA ILE A 16 18.43 4.24 7.97
C ILE A 16 18.51 5.17 6.75
N LYS A 17 18.20 4.63 5.58
CA LYS A 17 18.13 5.38 4.32
C LYS A 17 16.68 5.49 3.86
N VAL A 18 16.34 6.64 3.27
CA VAL A 18 15.01 6.91 2.70
C VAL A 18 15.11 6.84 1.18
N ILE A 19 14.31 5.98 0.54
CA ILE A 19 14.15 6.00 -0.92
C ILE A 19 13.13 7.09 -1.26
N VAL A 20 13.63 8.19 -1.82
CA VAL A 20 12.78 9.31 -2.24
C VAL A 20 12.57 9.24 -3.75
N VAL A 21 11.34 9.41 -4.19
CA VAL A 21 11.00 9.65 -5.59
C VAL A 21 10.30 10.99 -5.70
N ASN A 22 10.71 11.80 -6.67
CA ASN A 22 9.90 12.94 -7.11
C ASN A 22 8.94 12.44 -8.20
N LEU A 23 7.64 12.53 -7.95
CA LEU A 23 6.61 12.11 -8.91
C LEU A 23 6.14 13.27 -9.80
N ASP A 24 6.59 14.50 -9.55
CA ASP A 24 6.33 15.61 -10.45
C ASP A 24 7.25 15.49 -11.69
N PRO A 25 6.68 15.36 -12.91
CA PRO A 25 7.47 15.21 -14.12
C PRO A 25 8.01 16.54 -14.66
N ARG A 26 7.62 17.68 -14.09
CA ARG A 26 7.92 19.03 -14.58
C ARG A 26 8.84 19.79 -13.65
N GLU A 27 8.66 19.64 -12.34
CA GLU A 27 9.38 20.44 -11.35
C GLU A 27 10.44 19.63 -10.61
N PRO A 28 11.73 20.05 -10.61
CA PRO A 28 12.76 19.38 -9.84
C PRO A 28 12.66 19.69 -8.35
N LEU A 29 12.71 18.65 -7.51
CA LEU A 29 12.82 18.79 -6.05
C LEU A 29 14.28 19.01 -5.64
N ARG A 30 14.55 20.11 -4.92
CA ARG A 30 15.83 20.34 -4.23
C ARG A 30 15.68 19.99 -2.76
N LEU A 31 16.58 19.13 -2.27
CA LEU A 31 16.70 18.78 -0.86
C LEU A 31 18.02 19.30 -0.32
N THR A 32 18.00 19.76 0.92
CA THR A 32 19.14 20.24 1.67
C THR A 32 19.30 19.46 2.96
N ARG A 33 20.50 19.49 3.53
CA ARG A 33 20.75 18.84 4.81
C ARG A 33 19.90 19.49 5.89
N GLY A 34 19.10 18.67 6.58
CA GLY A 34 18.18 19.12 7.64
C GLY A 34 16.72 19.11 7.22
N ASP A 35 16.42 18.94 5.94
CA ASP A 35 15.04 18.80 5.47
C ASP A 35 14.39 17.54 6.03
N ARG A 36 13.13 17.68 6.47
CA ARG A 36 12.30 16.56 6.92
C ARG A 36 11.69 15.88 5.68
N ILE A 37 12.25 14.73 5.29
CA ILE A 37 11.89 14.04 4.03
C ILE A 37 11.09 12.74 4.23
N ALA A 38 10.85 12.32 5.47
CA ALA A 38 10.07 11.15 5.82
C ALA A 38 9.55 11.26 7.25
N GLN A 39 8.65 10.33 7.62
CA GLN A 39 8.20 10.11 8.98
C GLN A 39 8.42 8.65 9.36
N LEU A 40 8.83 8.39 10.60
CA LEU A 40 8.96 7.05 11.15
C LEU A 40 7.70 6.73 11.96
N VAL A 41 7.07 5.59 11.65
CA VAL A 41 5.93 5.07 12.41
C VAL A 41 6.37 3.77 13.08
N ILE A 42 6.19 3.68 14.40
CA ILE A 42 6.42 2.45 15.15
C ILE A 42 5.12 1.64 15.15
N GLN A 43 5.15 0.49 14.48
CA GLN A 43 3.98 -0.37 14.32
C GLN A 43 4.19 -1.68 15.08
N LYS A 44 3.18 -2.10 15.84
CA LYS A 44 3.13 -3.45 16.40
C LYS A 44 2.95 -4.46 15.26
N VAL A 45 3.79 -5.50 15.24
CA VAL A 45 3.67 -6.63 14.30
C VAL A 45 3.42 -7.91 15.09
N GLU A 46 2.56 -8.77 14.55
CA GLU A 46 2.27 -10.09 15.13
C GLU A 46 3.22 -11.14 14.56
N ARG A 47 3.51 -12.19 15.34
CA ARG A 47 4.23 -13.37 14.87
C ARG A 47 3.21 -14.43 14.47
N ALA A 48 3.13 -14.73 13.18
CA ALA A 48 2.24 -15.76 12.68
C ALA A 48 2.90 -17.14 12.73
N GLU A 49 2.15 -18.14 13.16
CA GLU A 49 2.43 -19.55 12.89
C GLU A 49 1.56 -19.99 11.72
N PHE A 50 2.18 -20.52 10.66
CA PHE A 50 1.45 -20.97 9.49
C PHE A 50 1.04 -22.44 9.67
N ILE A 51 -0.24 -22.72 9.49
CA ILE A 51 -0.82 -24.07 9.54
C ILE A 51 -1.32 -24.42 8.14
N GLU A 52 -0.75 -25.45 7.52
CA GLU A 52 -1.16 -25.92 6.20
C GLU A 52 -2.50 -26.66 6.25
N VAL A 53 -3.40 -26.34 5.33
CA VAL A 53 -4.73 -26.96 5.21
C VAL A 53 -5.09 -27.16 3.74
N ALA A 54 -5.88 -28.20 3.45
CA ALA A 54 -6.33 -28.47 2.08
C ALA A 54 -7.29 -27.40 1.54
N THR A 55 -8.05 -26.73 2.40
CA THR A 55 -9.00 -25.68 2.00
C THR A 55 -9.25 -24.69 3.14
N LEU A 56 -9.29 -23.40 2.81
CA LEU A 56 -9.65 -22.34 3.76
C LEU A 56 -11.17 -22.28 3.97
N PRO A 57 -11.66 -21.89 5.17
CA PRO A 57 -13.09 -21.66 5.36
C PRO A 57 -13.59 -20.51 4.48
N GLY A 58 -14.85 -20.59 4.06
CA GLY A 58 -15.50 -19.50 3.33
C GLY A 58 -15.62 -18.22 4.16
N SER A 59 -15.73 -17.07 3.49
CA SER A 59 -16.03 -15.78 4.12
C SER A 59 -17.02 -15.00 3.26
N GLN A 60 -17.73 -14.02 3.85
CA GLN A 60 -18.61 -13.13 3.10
C GLN A 60 -17.87 -12.37 1.97
N ARG A 61 -16.57 -12.10 2.14
CA ARG A 61 -15.72 -11.44 1.14
C ARG A 61 -15.30 -12.39 0.01
N GLY A 62 -15.13 -13.69 0.29
CA GLY A 62 -14.67 -14.68 -0.68
C GLY A 62 -13.37 -14.27 -1.36
N THR A 63 -13.34 -14.38 -2.69
CA THR A 63 -12.20 -13.99 -3.55
C THR A 63 -12.21 -12.51 -3.96
N GLY A 64 -13.13 -11.70 -3.43
CA GLY A 64 -13.24 -10.28 -3.76
C GLY A 64 -11.99 -9.49 -3.37
N GLY A 65 -11.47 -8.69 -4.29
CA GLY A 65 -10.34 -7.76 -4.13
C GLY A 65 -10.52 -6.55 -5.04
N HIS A 66 -9.52 -5.65 -5.12
CA HIS A 66 -9.41 -4.63 -6.19
C HIS A 66 -10.67 -3.80 -6.50
N GLY A 67 -11.38 -3.33 -5.46
CA GLY A 67 -12.61 -2.55 -5.66
C GLY A 67 -13.88 -3.37 -5.94
N SER A 68 -13.88 -4.67 -5.66
CA SER A 68 -15.06 -5.57 -5.78
C SER A 68 -16.30 -5.13 -5.01
N THR A 69 -16.17 -4.24 -4.03
CA THR A 69 -17.31 -3.63 -3.32
C THR A 69 -17.97 -2.49 -4.10
N GLY A 70 -17.48 -2.17 -5.30
CA GLY A 70 -17.90 -1.00 -6.07
C GLY A 70 -17.28 0.31 -5.56
N GLY A 71 -17.63 1.40 -6.26
CA GLY A 71 -17.34 2.78 -5.86
C GLY A 71 -18.62 3.54 -5.53
N ILE A 72 -18.54 4.86 -5.36
CA ILE A 72 -19.72 5.72 -5.17
C ILE A 72 -20.62 5.53 -6.39
N SER A 73 -21.83 5.01 -6.17
CA SER A 73 -22.87 4.99 -7.20
C SER A 73 -23.27 6.44 -7.50
N ASP A 74 -23.33 6.81 -8.79
CA ASP A 74 -23.89 8.10 -9.18
C ASP A 74 -25.30 8.20 -8.57
N PRO A 75 -25.60 9.20 -7.73
CA PRO A 75 -26.94 9.39 -7.17
C PRO A 75 -28.02 9.61 -8.25
N ARG A 76 -27.62 9.76 -9.52
CA ARG A 76 -28.52 9.90 -10.69
C ARG A 76 -28.69 8.64 -11.53
N GLY A 77 -28.15 7.49 -11.10
CA GLY A 77 -28.55 6.18 -11.65
C GLY A 77 -28.12 5.87 -13.10
N ALA A 78 -27.08 6.53 -13.62
CA ALA A 78 -26.53 6.14 -14.93
C ALA A 78 -25.57 4.95 -14.77
N SER A 79 -26.01 3.76 -15.21
CA SER A 79 -25.14 2.58 -15.35
C SER A 79 -24.17 2.80 -16.50
N VAL A 80 -22.88 3.00 -16.20
CA VAL A 80 -21.83 2.96 -17.22
C VAL A 80 -21.42 1.51 -17.42
N THR A 81 -21.88 0.90 -18.51
CA THR A 81 -21.33 -0.37 -19.01
C THR A 81 -19.93 -0.12 -19.55
N VAL A 82 -18.92 -0.69 -18.89
CA VAL A 82 -17.57 -0.78 -19.44
C VAL A 82 -17.53 -2.06 -20.27
N GLU A 83 -17.60 -1.93 -21.59
CA GLU A 83 -17.30 -3.05 -22.49
C GLU A 83 -15.80 -3.34 -22.47
N GLY A 84 -15.47 -4.63 -22.47
CA GLY A 84 -14.15 -5.16 -22.16
C GLY A 84 -13.06 -4.80 -23.18
N VAL A 85 -11.82 -4.99 -22.71
CA VAL A 85 -10.62 -5.19 -23.54
C VAL A 85 -10.37 -6.69 -23.64
#